data_AF-A0A3D1EPX4-F1
#
_entry.id   AF-A0A3D1EPX4-F1
#
_cell.length_a   1.000
_cell.length_b   1.000
_cell.length_c   1.000
_cell.angle_alpha   90.00
_cell.angle_beta   90.00
_cell.angle_gamma   90.00
#
_symmetry.space_group_name_H-M   'P 1'
#
loop_
_entity.id
_entity.type
_entity.pdbx_description
1 polymer ?
#
loop_
_entity_poly.entity_id
_entity_poly.type
_entity_poly.pdbx_seq_one_letter_code
_entity_poly.pdbx_strand_id
1 'polypeptide(L)'
;DCNADGTPDDCQDLADCDQNGTPDVCEPSDYCNGSGVPDRCELDGADCNGNGVPDECDLEGNDCDANGVPDDCQSDCDSDGLIDACEVDCNADGTPDDCQNLSDCDANGTPDICEPSEDCNGSGIPDRCEIEGNDCNLNGIPDECDLQDNDCDSNGVPDDCQSDCDDDGTPDACEADCNDNGQPDDCDIAEGSSEDCDGNGQPDECEPQGSCCLGESCVVAIEACCLSQGGVYGGDNTGCTPNPCETDDDPTRGDAGLKGSVLVFPDVVVEHDSNGDVRLDTLIQISNDHPDAVQLHMYLVDGAGDCVFLDQTIVLTGNQPTWWRASDGDRLGGSVAPFGALYPNGLGMEETDGSYLARGFLVVVATDSEFRPIRHNHLSGAAVIVDEMSASEYSAMAWPVVNASVPQGGIVGDGSGTVNLDGVDYASTANRLLLGFEPVQGMIDHEVVLLGMDLDLRHSSAAVPASTKAEWEIWNANEVKFSGTGRCIRCWDATWLSEYDQPNHFLASTLQTAVAKGRLDTEASAQCDSGDGLLAAPALVGVVHRELSYGTTRMVMTQTGWQPSTIRFDQLELPEEAGAMLRDLGRLLNRR
;
A
#
# COMPACT_ATOMS: atom_id res chain seq x y z
N ASP A 1 55.18 29.71 92.05
CA ASP A 1 55.65 29.10 90.80
C ASP A 1 54.41 28.57 90.10
N CYS A 2 53.54 29.48 89.63
CA CYS A 2 52.28 29.13 88.98
C CYS A 2 52.49 28.64 87.55
N ASN A 3 53.54 29.14 86.88
CA ASN A 3 53.96 28.69 85.56
C ASN A 3 54.83 27.42 85.60
N ALA A 4 55.14 26.92 86.81
CA ALA A 4 55.86 25.68 87.07
C ALA A 4 57.27 25.60 86.42
N ASP A 5 57.94 26.73 86.25
CA ASP A 5 59.27 26.80 85.62
C ASP A 5 60.43 26.55 86.61
N GLY A 6 60.11 26.41 87.90
CA GLY A 6 61.08 26.17 88.97
C GLY A 6 61.65 27.44 89.62
N THR A 7 61.19 28.63 89.22
CA THR A 7 61.60 29.93 89.76
C THR A 7 60.43 30.58 90.50
N PRO A 8 60.59 31.12 91.72
CA PRO A 8 59.50 31.78 92.42
C PRO A 8 58.93 32.96 91.62
N ASP A 9 57.60 33.05 91.49
CA ASP A 9 56.90 34.07 90.68
C ASP A 9 57.30 35.50 91.06
N ASP A 10 57.45 35.80 92.36
CA ASP A 10 57.90 37.12 92.88
C ASP A 10 59.32 37.53 92.43
N CYS A 11 60.07 36.61 91.81
CA CYS A 11 61.41 36.84 91.26
C CYS A 11 61.40 36.99 89.73
N GLN A 12 60.23 36.98 89.11
CA GLN A 12 60.02 37.03 87.66
C GLN A 12 59.18 38.26 87.28
N ASP A 13 59.40 38.78 86.07
CA ASP A 13 58.55 39.83 85.48
C ASP A 13 57.48 39.13 84.64
N LEU A 14 56.42 38.69 85.31
CA LEU A 14 55.29 38.01 84.68
C LEU A 14 54.21 39.04 84.33
N ALA A 15 53.51 38.82 83.22
CA ALA A 15 52.42 39.68 82.78
C ALA A 15 51.31 39.71 83.85
N ASP A 16 50.76 40.90 84.09
CA ASP A 16 49.64 41.20 84.99
C ASP A 16 48.82 42.29 84.28
N CYS A 17 47.93 41.85 83.39
CA CYS A 17 47.20 42.70 82.46
C CYS A 17 46.19 43.62 83.18
N ASP A 18 45.59 43.16 84.28
CA ASP A 18 44.63 43.93 85.07
C ASP A 18 45.29 44.75 86.20
N GLN A 19 46.60 44.58 86.39
CA GLN A 19 47.46 45.29 87.32
C GLN A 19 47.03 45.11 88.79
N ASN A 20 46.43 43.97 89.13
CA ASN A 20 45.97 43.70 90.49
C ASN A 20 47.09 43.19 91.43
N GLY A 21 48.29 42.95 90.90
CA GLY A 21 49.47 42.47 91.60
C GLY A 21 49.62 40.94 91.61
N THR A 22 48.76 40.21 90.91
CA THR A 22 48.84 38.76 90.68
C THR A 22 49.16 38.54 89.20
N PRO A 23 50.23 37.82 88.85
CA PRO A 23 50.49 37.49 87.46
C PRO A 23 49.32 36.78 86.79
N ASP A 24 49.08 37.05 85.51
CA ASP A 24 48.02 36.47 84.66
C ASP A 24 47.97 34.94 84.75
N VAL A 25 49.14 34.29 84.76
CA VAL A 25 49.30 32.82 84.88
C VAL A 25 49.00 32.26 86.28
N CYS A 26 48.92 33.13 87.29
CA CYS A 26 48.57 32.81 88.67
C CYS A 26 47.10 33.09 88.99
N GLU A 27 46.34 33.66 88.05
CA GLU A 27 44.95 34.00 88.26
C GLU A 27 44.03 32.78 88.14
N PRO A 28 42.93 32.71 88.90
CA PRO A 28 41.94 31.66 88.76
C PRO A 28 40.86 31.99 87.70
N SER A 29 41.13 32.92 86.78
CA SER A 29 40.16 33.37 85.77
C SER A 29 39.76 32.26 84.80
N ASP A 30 38.61 32.40 84.16
CA ASP A 30 38.20 31.57 83.03
C ASP A 30 39.23 31.76 81.90
N TYR A 31 39.76 30.64 81.40
CA TYR A 31 40.70 30.55 80.28
C TYR A 31 40.02 29.70 79.20
N CYS A 32 39.15 30.32 78.41
CA CYS A 32 38.31 29.59 77.48
C CYS A 32 39.12 28.95 76.33
N ASN A 33 40.23 29.59 75.92
CA ASN A 33 41.11 29.17 74.82
C ASN A 33 42.41 28.47 75.28
N GLY A 34 42.68 28.42 76.59
CA GLY A 34 43.90 27.83 77.15
C GLY A 34 45.20 28.58 76.83
N SER A 35 45.13 29.87 76.48
CA SER A 35 46.29 30.75 76.18
C SER A 35 47.20 30.98 77.40
N GLY A 36 46.65 30.85 78.61
CA GLY A 36 47.30 31.25 79.86
C GLY A 36 47.18 32.74 80.18
N VAL A 37 46.38 33.48 79.41
CA VAL A 37 45.95 34.85 79.65
C VAL A 37 44.47 34.84 80.08
N PRO A 38 44.06 35.56 81.13
CA PRO A 38 42.65 35.67 81.51
C PRO A 38 41.77 36.19 80.35
N ASP A 39 40.60 35.60 80.14
CA ASP A 39 39.64 35.99 79.08
C ASP A 39 39.39 37.51 79.02
N ARG A 40 39.24 38.16 80.19
CA ARG A 40 39.07 39.61 80.34
C ARG A 40 40.22 40.48 79.80
N CYS A 41 41.37 39.89 79.54
CA CYS A 41 42.55 40.53 78.97
C CYS A 41 42.73 40.23 77.48
N GLU A 42 41.82 39.44 76.91
CA GLU A 42 41.76 39.08 75.50
C GLU A 42 40.56 39.75 74.80
N LEU A 43 39.93 40.76 75.42
CA LEU A 43 38.70 41.41 74.92
C LEU A 43 38.94 42.56 73.92
N ASP A 44 40.16 43.09 73.78
CA ASP A 44 40.42 44.28 72.94
C ASP A 44 40.29 43.96 71.44
N GLY A 45 39.10 44.23 70.89
CA GLY A 45 38.76 43.94 69.49
C GLY A 45 38.39 42.48 69.22
N ALA A 46 38.17 41.70 70.27
CA ALA A 46 37.78 40.29 70.21
C ALA A 46 36.66 39.97 71.24
N ASP A 47 35.82 40.95 71.57
CA ASP A 47 34.58 40.80 72.35
C ASP A 47 33.55 41.76 71.74
N CYS A 48 33.00 41.37 70.61
CA CYS A 48 32.16 42.24 69.79
C CYS A 48 30.76 42.47 70.39
N ASN A 49 30.23 41.50 71.15
CA ASN A 49 28.95 41.61 71.85
C ASN A 49 29.07 42.20 73.28
N GLY A 50 30.30 42.34 73.80
CA GLY A 50 30.60 42.99 75.07
C GLY A 50 30.21 42.15 76.29
N ASN A 51 30.14 40.83 76.15
CA ASN A 51 29.71 39.92 77.21
C ASN A 51 30.86 39.51 78.15
N GLY A 52 32.09 39.91 77.84
CA GLY A 52 33.29 39.61 78.62
C GLY A 52 33.91 38.23 78.33
N VAL A 53 33.48 37.56 77.26
CA VAL A 53 34.04 36.33 76.70
C VAL A 53 34.66 36.66 75.35
N PRO A 54 35.89 36.22 75.06
CA PRO A 54 36.49 36.41 73.74
C PRO A 54 35.66 35.73 72.64
N ASP A 55 35.55 36.37 71.46
CA ASP A 55 34.75 35.92 70.32
C ASP A 55 35.06 34.46 69.92
N GLU A 56 36.34 34.06 69.95
CA GLU A 56 36.77 32.69 69.62
C GLU A 56 36.26 31.61 70.60
N CYS A 57 35.78 32.02 71.77
CA CYS A 57 35.17 31.19 72.78
C CYS A 57 33.64 31.30 72.83
N ASP A 58 33.08 32.20 72.03
CA ASP A 58 31.65 32.48 71.92
C ASP A 58 31.06 31.92 70.61
N LEU A 59 31.70 30.91 70.01
CA LEU A 59 31.27 30.30 68.73
C LEU A 59 30.36 29.07 68.92
N GLU A 60 30.44 28.38 70.07
CA GLU A 60 29.71 27.12 70.27
C GLU A 60 28.20 27.38 70.45
N GLY A 61 27.44 27.18 69.36
CA GLY A 61 26.00 27.43 69.32
C GLY A 61 25.61 28.88 69.05
N ASN A 62 26.57 29.70 68.59
CA ASN A 62 26.45 31.12 68.29
C ASN A 62 27.36 31.46 67.07
N ASP A 63 27.46 30.56 66.09
CA ASP A 63 28.19 30.72 64.81
C ASP A 63 27.56 29.79 63.77
N CYS A 64 26.33 30.11 63.35
CA CYS A 64 25.51 29.21 62.52
C CYS A 64 26.02 29.08 61.07
N ASP A 65 26.74 30.08 60.56
CA ASP A 65 27.38 30.06 59.23
C ASP A 65 28.84 29.57 59.26
N ALA A 66 29.37 29.29 60.45
CA ALA A 66 30.71 28.77 60.71
C ALA A 66 31.82 29.67 60.14
N ASN A 67 31.62 30.98 60.16
CA ASN A 67 32.57 31.94 59.62
C ASN A 67 33.62 32.40 60.65
N GLY A 68 33.48 31.99 61.91
CA GLY A 68 34.38 32.32 63.01
C GLY A 68 34.12 33.68 63.67
N VAL A 69 32.95 34.28 63.42
CA VAL A 69 32.43 35.47 64.09
C VAL A 69 31.14 35.07 64.83
N PRO A 70 30.99 35.39 66.12
CA PRO A 70 29.77 35.08 66.84
C PRO A 70 28.52 35.70 66.19
N ASP A 71 27.39 34.99 66.18
CA ASP A 71 26.13 35.43 65.54
C ASP A 71 25.66 36.78 66.12
N ASP A 72 25.80 37.00 67.43
CA ASP A 72 25.50 38.29 68.11
C ASP A 72 26.24 39.52 67.51
N CYS A 73 27.26 39.28 66.70
CA CYS A 73 28.11 40.30 66.09
C CYS A 73 27.94 40.43 64.58
N GLN A 74 27.02 39.66 64.00
CA GLN A 74 26.69 39.72 62.58
C GLN A 74 25.41 40.54 62.37
N SER A 75 25.04 40.76 61.10
CA SER A 75 23.80 41.48 60.78
C SER A 75 22.59 40.57 60.94
N ASP A 76 21.54 41.16 61.52
CA ASP A 76 20.21 40.58 61.70
C ASP A 76 19.22 41.72 61.35
N CYS A 77 18.71 41.69 60.13
CA CYS A 77 17.95 42.79 59.55
C CYS A 77 16.50 42.88 60.06
N ASP A 78 15.91 41.79 60.55
CA ASP A 78 14.55 41.75 61.10
C ASP A 78 14.49 41.71 62.64
N SER A 79 15.66 41.49 63.27
CA SER A 79 15.89 41.43 64.71
C SER A 79 15.21 40.23 65.41
N ASP A 80 15.11 39.08 64.74
CA ASP A 80 14.52 37.86 65.30
C ASP A 80 15.51 37.00 66.13
N GLY A 81 16.83 37.29 66.03
CA GLY A 81 17.91 36.59 66.72
C GLY A 81 18.60 35.50 65.90
N LEU A 82 18.23 35.32 64.62
CA LEU A 82 18.99 34.59 63.62
C LEU A 82 19.69 35.62 62.72
N ILE A 83 20.95 35.37 62.35
CA ILE A 83 21.67 36.30 61.49
C ILE A 83 21.30 36.10 60.03
N ASP A 84 21.43 37.16 59.24
CA ASP A 84 21.07 37.18 57.81
C ASP A 84 21.69 35.98 57.04
N ALA A 85 22.93 35.60 57.38
CA ALA A 85 23.66 34.51 56.71
C ALA A 85 23.08 33.11 56.97
N CYS A 86 22.22 32.96 57.97
CA CYS A 86 21.61 31.71 58.40
C CYS A 86 20.11 31.65 58.13
N GLU A 87 19.56 32.72 57.57
CA GLU A 87 18.19 32.79 57.13
C GLU A 87 18.01 32.23 55.71
N VAL A 88 16.76 32.03 55.33
CA VAL A 88 16.42 31.55 53.99
C VAL A 88 16.50 32.73 53.02
N ASP A 89 17.18 32.51 51.88
CA ASP A 89 17.27 33.42 50.75
C ASP A 89 16.98 32.61 49.48
N CYS A 90 15.69 32.44 49.15
CA CYS A 90 15.27 31.61 48.03
C CYS A 90 15.66 32.21 46.67
N ASN A 91 15.78 33.53 46.57
CA ASN A 91 16.12 34.21 45.33
C ASN A 91 17.65 34.35 45.12
N ALA A 92 18.43 34.02 46.14
CA ALA A 92 19.88 34.03 46.18
C ALA A 92 20.50 35.40 45.83
N ASP A 93 19.82 36.49 46.21
CA ASP A 93 20.30 37.85 45.99
C ASP A 93 21.19 38.40 47.11
N GLY A 94 21.35 37.63 48.19
CA GLY A 94 22.17 37.94 49.35
C GLY A 94 21.43 38.74 50.43
N THR A 95 20.12 38.91 50.31
CA THR A 95 19.25 39.47 51.36
C THR A 95 18.27 38.38 51.80
N PRO A 96 18.11 38.13 53.10
CA PRO A 96 17.11 37.17 53.59
C PRO A 96 15.68 37.51 53.16
N ASP A 97 14.86 36.49 52.97
CA ASP A 97 13.49 36.63 52.48
C ASP A 97 12.63 37.51 53.42
N ASP A 98 12.77 37.37 54.75
CA ASP A 98 12.04 38.15 55.77
C ASP A 98 12.43 39.64 55.80
N CYS A 99 13.58 39.98 55.20
CA CYS A 99 14.05 41.35 55.04
C CYS A 99 13.69 41.96 53.67
N GLN A 100 12.99 41.19 52.84
CA GLN A 100 12.51 41.61 51.54
C GLN A 100 10.98 41.66 51.52
N ASN A 101 10.44 42.47 50.61
CA ASN A 101 9.00 42.45 50.35
C ASN A 101 8.74 41.65 49.07
N LEU A 102 8.82 40.33 49.21
CA LEU A 102 8.55 39.37 48.14
C LEU A 102 7.05 39.15 47.96
N SER A 103 6.64 38.71 46.77
CA SER A 103 5.25 38.36 46.49
C SER A 103 4.88 37.08 47.22
N ASP A 104 3.67 37.05 47.77
CA ASP A 104 3.01 35.89 48.40
C ASP A 104 1.54 35.95 47.97
N CYS A 105 1.23 35.28 46.87
CA CYS A 105 -0.06 35.39 46.20
C CYS A 105 -1.19 34.66 46.94
N ASP A 106 -0.87 33.61 47.72
CA ASP A 106 -1.84 32.83 48.49
C ASP A 106 -1.89 33.20 49.97
N ALA A 107 -1.00 34.10 50.40
CA ALA A 107 -0.87 34.63 51.75
C ALA A 107 -0.58 33.54 52.80
N ASN A 108 0.20 32.52 52.43
CA ASN A 108 0.56 31.43 53.34
C ASN A 108 1.76 31.76 54.26
N GLY A 109 2.47 32.87 53.99
CA GLY A 109 3.64 33.32 54.74
C GLY A 109 4.99 32.84 54.18
N THR A 110 4.98 32.12 53.06
CA THR A 110 6.16 31.72 52.28
C THR A 110 6.12 32.50 50.96
N PRO A 111 7.20 33.20 50.57
CA PRO A 111 7.23 33.89 49.29
C PRO A 111 7.04 32.94 48.11
N ASP A 112 6.42 33.42 47.02
CA ASP A 112 6.16 32.67 45.79
C ASP A 112 7.43 31.95 45.26
N ILE A 113 8.56 32.66 45.26
CA ILE A 113 9.87 32.15 44.81
C ILE A 113 10.43 31.02 45.69
N CYS A 114 9.93 30.87 46.91
CA CYS A 114 10.28 29.79 47.83
C CYS A 114 9.41 28.54 47.64
N GLU A 115 8.51 28.52 46.67
CA GLU A 115 7.58 27.42 46.40
C GLU A 115 7.76 26.75 45.03
N PRO A 116 8.99 26.37 44.64
CA PRO A 116 9.28 25.84 43.30
C PRO A 116 8.71 24.45 43.03
N SER A 117 8.10 23.79 44.03
CA SER A 117 7.50 22.47 43.86
C SER A 117 6.13 22.50 43.18
N GLU A 118 5.52 23.68 43.12
CA GLU A 118 4.23 23.93 42.47
C GLU A 118 4.42 24.99 41.36
N ASP A 119 5.52 24.94 40.61
CA ASP A 119 5.82 25.86 39.52
C ASP A 119 6.25 25.04 38.30
N CYS A 120 5.30 24.68 37.45
CA CYS A 120 5.55 23.81 36.31
C CYS A 120 6.37 24.50 35.20
N ASN A 121 6.22 25.84 35.08
CA ASN A 121 6.71 26.64 33.96
C ASN A 121 8.05 27.35 34.29
N GLY A 122 8.45 27.35 35.56
CA GLY A 122 9.65 27.99 36.08
C GLY A 122 9.55 29.51 36.16
N SER A 123 8.35 30.06 36.32
CA SER A 123 8.09 31.51 36.38
C SER A 123 8.54 32.13 37.71
N GLY A 124 8.69 31.32 38.76
CA GLY A 124 8.85 31.76 40.15
C GLY A 124 7.53 32.16 40.82
N ILE A 125 6.39 31.82 40.21
CA ILE A 125 5.04 31.98 40.75
C ILE A 125 4.41 30.58 40.86
N PRO A 126 3.81 30.21 42.01
CA PRO A 126 3.13 28.93 42.12
C PRO A 126 1.93 28.83 41.16
N ASP A 127 1.75 27.66 40.54
CA ASP A 127 0.69 27.27 39.62
C ASP A 127 -0.70 27.74 40.11
N ARG A 128 -0.99 27.55 41.41
CA ARG A 128 -2.26 27.95 42.04
C ARG A 128 -2.57 29.45 41.97
N CYS A 129 -1.57 30.27 41.72
CA CYS A 129 -1.67 31.72 41.56
C CYS A 129 -1.70 32.16 40.09
N GLU A 130 -1.50 31.23 39.17
CA GLU A 130 -1.54 31.44 37.72
C GLU A 130 -2.86 30.95 37.09
N ILE A 131 -3.80 30.42 37.89
CA ILE A 131 -5.08 29.88 37.43
C ILE A 131 -6.01 30.94 36.82
N GLU A 132 -6.02 32.18 37.34
CA GLU A 132 -7.00 33.19 36.88
C GLU A 132 -6.72 33.64 35.44
N GLY A 133 -7.51 33.12 34.51
CA GLY A 133 -7.41 33.45 33.08
C GLY A 133 -6.50 32.50 32.27
N ASN A 134 -5.86 31.53 32.92
CA ASN A 134 -5.07 30.45 32.31
C ASN A 134 -5.50 29.07 32.87
N ASP A 135 -6.80 28.85 33.12
CA ASP A 135 -7.35 27.53 33.47
C ASP A 135 -8.72 27.43 32.80
N CYS A 136 -8.70 27.08 31.52
CA CYS A 136 -9.88 27.09 30.66
C CYS A 136 -10.83 25.91 30.93
N ASN A 137 -10.31 24.76 31.37
CA ASN A 137 -11.08 23.55 31.71
C ASN A 137 -11.43 23.48 33.22
N LEU A 138 -10.95 24.42 34.04
CA LEU A 138 -11.24 24.56 35.47
C LEU A 138 -10.79 23.36 36.30
N ASN A 139 -9.70 22.71 35.91
CA ASN A 139 -9.17 21.53 36.60
C ASN A 139 -8.19 21.88 37.73
N GLY A 140 -7.83 23.17 37.88
CA GLY A 140 -6.92 23.68 38.90
C GLY A 140 -5.44 23.56 38.54
N ILE A 141 -5.12 23.24 37.28
CA ILE A 141 -3.79 23.22 36.70
C ILE A 141 -3.75 24.32 35.64
N PRO A 142 -2.75 25.22 35.63
CA PRO A 142 -2.65 26.22 34.58
C PRO A 142 -2.54 25.59 33.18
N ASP A 143 -3.10 26.23 32.16
CA ASP A 143 -3.16 25.72 30.78
C ASP A 143 -1.79 25.27 30.26
N GLU A 144 -0.73 26.04 30.55
CA GLU A 144 0.65 25.71 30.14
C GLU A 144 1.26 24.52 30.88
N CYS A 145 0.70 24.16 32.04
CA CYS A 145 1.03 22.98 32.83
C CYS A 145 0.18 21.77 32.45
N ASP A 146 -0.88 21.97 31.66
CA ASP A 146 -1.88 20.98 31.28
C ASP A 146 -1.78 20.57 29.80
N LEU A 147 -0.58 20.68 29.21
CA LEU A 147 -0.33 20.36 27.80
C LEU A 147 0.18 18.92 27.58
N GLN A 148 0.73 18.27 28.61
CA GLN A 148 1.34 16.95 28.44
C GLN A 148 0.25 15.89 28.22
N ASP A 149 0.28 15.28 27.03
CA ASP A 149 -0.73 14.32 26.56
C ASP A 149 -2.15 14.92 26.44
N ASN A 150 -2.22 16.25 26.29
CA ASN A 150 -3.46 17.05 26.25
C ASN A 150 -3.25 18.32 25.38
N ASP A 151 -2.38 18.25 24.35
CA ASP A 151 -2.14 19.29 23.35
C ASP A 151 -1.72 18.61 22.04
N CYS A 152 -2.67 17.96 21.37
CA CYS A 152 -2.41 17.09 20.23
C CYS A 152 -1.96 17.83 18.97
N ASP A 153 -2.31 19.11 18.81
CA ASP A 153 -1.88 19.97 17.72
C ASP A 153 -0.68 20.87 18.07
N SER A 154 -0.21 20.82 19.33
CA SER A 154 0.95 21.55 19.85
C SER A 154 0.79 23.08 19.74
N ASN A 155 -0.43 23.58 19.91
CA ASN A 155 -0.75 25.00 19.80
C ASN A 155 -0.61 25.77 21.13
N GLY A 156 -0.38 25.06 22.24
CA GLY A 156 -0.25 25.62 23.59
C GLY A 156 -1.56 25.90 24.31
N VAL A 157 -2.67 25.32 23.84
CA VAL A 157 -3.99 25.32 24.48
C VAL A 157 -4.38 23.87 24.78
N PRO A 158 -4.74 23.54 26.04
CA PRO A 158 -5.18 22.20 26.39
C PRO A 158 -6.33 21.72 25.50
N ASP A 159 -6.33 20.43 25.13
CA ASP A 159 -7.31 19.81 24.24
C ASP A 159 -8.75 20.05 24.75
N ASP A 160 -8.99 19.91 26.06
CA ASP A 160 -10.28 20.18 26.73
C ASP A 160 -10.84 21.61 26.52
N CYS A 161 -10.00 22.53 26.08
CA CYS A 161 -10.32 23.94 25.87
C CYS A 161 -10.42 24.34 24.41
N GLN A 162 -10.20 23.38 23.52
CA GLN A 162 -10.33 23.56 22.09
C GLN A 162 -11.79 23.30 21.66
N SER A 163 -12.07 23.55 20.38
CA SER A 163 -13.39 23.22 19.81
C SER A 163 -13.45 21.73 19.54
N ASP A 164 -14.59 21.12 19.88
CA ASP A 164 -14.94 19.72 19.68
C ASP A 164 -16.41 19.75 19.24
N CYS A 165 -16.65 19.54 17.96
CA CYS A 165 -17.96 19.77 17.35
C CYS A 165 -18.96 18.65 17.70
N ASP A 166 -18.48 17.46 18.03
CA ASP A 166 -19.29 16.25 18.23
C ASP A 166 -19.30 15.75 19.69
N ASP A 167 -18.58 16.46 20.57
CA ASP A 167 -18.43 16.24 22.00
C ASP A 167 -17.83 14.86 22.33
N ASP A 168 -16.93 14.31 21.50
CA ASP A 168 -16.29 13.00 21.72
C ASP A 168 -15.09 13.04 22.69
N GLY A 169 -14.59 14.23 22.98
CA GLY A 169 -13.42 14.49 23.83
C GLY A 169 -12.10 14.63 23.08
N THR A 170 -12.11 14.57 21.75
CA THR A 170 -10.99 14.88 20.87
C THR A 170 -11.22 16.26 20.24
N PRO A 171 -10.24 17.17 20.27
CA PRO A 171 -10.40 18.44 19.58
C PRO A 171 -10.48 18.29 18.07
N ASP A 172 -11.26 19.18 17.44
CA ASP A 172 -11.40 19.27 15.98
C ASP A 172 -10.01 19.31 15.29
N ALA A 173 -9.05 20.03 15.87
CA ALA A 173 -7.70 20.19 15.30
C ALA A 173 -6.89 18.88 15.23
N CYS A 174 -7.34 17.85 15.93
CA CYS A 174 -6.64 16.57 16.09
C CYS A 174 -7.37 15.40 15.47
N GLU A 175 -8.49 15.68 14.83
CA GLU A 175 -9.28 14.74 14.08
C GLU A 175 -8.84 14.70 12.61
N ALA A 176 -9.34 13.71 11.89
CA ALA A 176 -9.05 13.59 10.47
C ALA A 176 -9.83 14.66 9.70
N ASP A 177 -9.12 15.45 8.88
CA ASP A 177 -9.70 16.33 7.86
C ASP A 177 -9.14 15.85 6.52
N CYS A 178 -9.89 15.00 5.84
CA CYS A 178 -9.43 14.35 4.63
C CYS A 178 -9.53 15.24 3.38
N ASN A 179 -10.35 16.29 3.42
CA ASN A 179 -10.58 17.22 2.32
C ASN A 179 -9.82 18.56 2.51
N ASP A 180 -9.06 18.70 3.60
CA ASP A 180 -8.27 19.87 4.02
C ASP A 180 -9.10 21.17 4.06
N ASN A 181 -10.38 21.09 4.40
CA ASN A 181 -11.28 22.25 4.41
C ASN A 181 -11.27 23.02 5.74
N GLY A 182 -10.60 22.48 6.77
CA GLY A 182 -10.49 23.04 8.12
C GLY A 182 -11.62 22.64 9.07
N GLN A 183 -12.46 21.68 8.67
CA GLN A 183 -13.51 21.06 9.46
C GLN A 183 -13.27 19.53 9.44
N PRO A 184 -13.25 18.87 10.59
CA PRO A 184 -13.09 17.42 10.67
C PRO A 184 -14.17 16.63 9.92
N ASP A 185 -13.81 15.41 9.54
CA ASP A 185 -14.61 14.47 8.76
C ASP A 185 -15.99 14.19 9.39
N ASP A 186 -16.04 13.91 10.69
CA ASP A 186 -17.25 13.69 11.50
C ASP A 186 -18.13 14.95 11.62
N CYS A 187 -17.53 16.12 11.84
CA CYS A 187 -18.22 17.40 11.81
C CYS A 187 -18.86 17.66 10.45
N ASP A 188 -18.13 17.37 9.38
CA ASP A 188 -18.57 17.53 8.01
C ASP A 188 -19.79 16.64 7.70
N ILE A 189 -19.79 15.41 8.20
CA ILE A 189 -20.90 14.47 8.08
C ILE A 189 -22.10 14.91 8.95
N ALA A 190 -21.85 15.35 10.19
CA ALA A 190 -22.89 15.74 11.14
C ALA A 190 -23.64 17.01 10.70
N GLU A 191 -22.93 17.98 10.13
CA GLU A 191 -23.50 19.21 9.56
C GLU A 191 -24.11 19.00 8.17
N GLY A 192 -23.77 17.88 7.51
CA GLY A 192 -24.23 17.51 6.18
C GLY A 192 -23.55 18.30 5.06
N SER A 193 -22.35 18.83 5.30
CA SER A 193 -21.45 19.33 4.25
C SER A 193 -20.88 18.18 3.43
N SER A 194 -20.71 17.01 4.04
CA SER A 194 -20.22 15.78 3.40
C SER A 194 -21.25 14.64 3.48
N GLU A 195 -21.24 13.76 2.48
CA GLU A 195 -22.05 12.53 2.48
C GLU A 195 -21.23 11.37 3.06
N ASP A 196 -21.85 10.52 3.88
CA ASP A 196 -21.32 9.23 4.36
C ASP A 196 -22.43 8.19 4.17
N CYS A 197 -22.42 7.54 3.01
CA CYS A 197 -23.55 6.69 2.62
C CYS A 197 -23.49 5.29 3.25
N ASP A 198 -22.31 4.84 3.71
CA ASP A 198 -22.10 3.50 4.26
C ASP A 198 -22.03 3.49 5.79
N GLY A 199 -21.95 4.69 6.40
CA GLY A 199 -21.97 4.94 7.84
C GLY A 199 -20.65 4.56 8.51
N ASN A 200 -19.53 4.64 7.79
CA ASN A 200 -18.21 4.28 8.32
C ASN A 200 -17.50 5.43 9.05
N GLY A 201 -18.04 6.65 9.02
CA GLY A 201 -17.48 7.85 9.64
C GLY A 201 -16.43 8.59 8.81
N GLN A 202 -16.22 8.19 7.55
CA GLN A 202 -15.36 8.87 6.59
C GLN A 202 -16.22 9.47 5.47
N PRO A 203 -16.00 10.73 5.07
CA PRO A 203 -16.69 11.34 3.93
C PRO A 203 -16.48 10.55 2.63
N ASP A 204 -17.56 10.36 1.86
CA ASP A 204 -17.57 9.68 0.55
C ASP A 204 -16.57 10.31 -0.45
N GLU A 205 -16.21 11.59 -0.28
CA GLU A 205 -15.23 12.29 -1.13
C GLU A 205 -13.77 11.95 -0.84
N CYS A 206 -13.52 11.35 0.32
CA CYS A 206 -12.19 10.96 0.78
C CYS A 206 -11.93 9.47 0.63
N GLU A 207 -12.94 8.75 0.18
CA GLU A 207 -12.85 7.35 -0.19
C GLU A 207 -12.54 7.18 -1.68
N PRO A 208 -11.98 6.02 -2.09
CA PRO A 208 -11.79 5.70 -3.50
C PRO A 208 -13.13 5.73 -4.27
N GLN A 209 -13.25 6.70 -5.16
CA GLN A 209 -14.43 6.87 -6.01
C GLN A 209 -14.27 6.15 -7.35
N GLY A 210 -15.40 5.74 -7.91
CA GLY A 210 -15.45 5.10 -9.21
C GLY A 210 -16.79 5.28 -9.90
N SER A 211 -16.85 4.83 -11.14
CA SER A 211 -18.10 4.78 -11.90
C SER A 211 -19.06 3.79 -11.25
N CYS A 212 -20.29 4.22 -11.03
CA CYS A 212 -21.37 3.40 -10.52
C CYS A 212 -22.51 3.35 -11.52
N CYS A 213 -22.83 2.14 -11.97
CA CYS A 213 -23.88 1.89 -12.94
C CYS A 213 -25.21 1.54 -12.27
N LEU A 214 -26.16 2.48 -12.32
CA LEU A 214 -27.55 2.30 -11.91
C LEU A 214 -28.42 2.11 -13.15
N GLY A 215 -28.40 0.90 -13.71
CA GLY A 215 -28.96 0.63 -15.04
C GLY A 215 -28.10 1.25 -16.14
N GLU A 216 -28.69 2.09 -17.00
CA GLU A 216 -27.98 2.81 -18.08
C GLU A 216 -27.35 4.15 -17.63
N SER A 217 -27.61 4.56 -16.38
CA SER A 217 -27.10 5.82 -15.81
C SER A 217 -25.81 5.58 -15.04
N CYS A 218 -24.80 6.41 -15.31
CA CYS A 218 -23.55 6.43 -14.54
C CYS A 218 -23.52 7.62 -13.59
N VAL A 219 -23.17 7.36 -12.33
CA VAL A 219 -22.78 8.35 -11.32
C VAL A 219 -21.41 8.01 -10.78
N VAL A 220 -20.64 9.00 -10.33
CA VAL A 220 -19.40 8.74 -9.58
C VAL A 220 -19.79 8.61 -8.12
N ALA A 221 -19.41 7.50 -7.49
CA ALA A 221 -19.70 7.20 -6.09
C ALA A 221 -18.65 6.24 -5.55
N ILE A 222 -18.63 6.00 -4.24
CA ILE A 222 -17.81 4.94 -3.63
C ILE A 222 -18.46 3.57 -3.85
N GLU A 223 -17.69 2.49 -3.69
CA GLU A 223 -18.18 1.12 -3.89
C GLU A 223 -19.41 0.83 -3.02
N ALA A 224 -19.37 1.20 -1.74
CA ALA A 224 -20.43 0.92 -0.78
C ALA A 224 -21.76 1.62 -1.16
N CYS A 225 -21.72 2.91 -1.52
CA CYS A 225 -22.88 3.64 -2.06
C CYS A 225 -23.45 2.99 -3.31
N CYS A 226 -22.57 2.53 -4.20
CA CYS A 226 -23.00 1.95 -5.46
C CYS A 226 -23.78 0.66 -5.23
N LEU A 227 -23.25 -0.20 -4.36
CA LEU A 227 -23.85 -1.48 -4.03
C LEU A 227 -25.14 -1.32 -3.23
N SER A 228 -25.22 -0.35 -2.31
CA SER A 228 -26.43 -0.09 -1.50
C SER A 228 -27.62 0.34 -2.35
N GLN A 229 -27.36 1.04 -3.47
CA GLN A 229 -28.36 1.45 -4.46
C GLN A 229 -28.67 0.36 -5.51
N GLY A 230 -28.02 -0.81 -5.41
CA GLY A 230 -28.20 -1.93 -6.35
C GLY A 230 -27.50 -1.74 -7.69
N GLY A 231 -26.47 -0.88 -7.75
CA GLY A 231 -25.65 -0.62 -8.92
C GLY A 231 -24.47 -1.58 -9.08
N VAL A 232 -23.77 -1.46 -10.21
CA VAL A 232 -22.52 -2.17 -10.49
C VAL A 232 -21.37 -1.18 -10.46
N TYR A 233 -20.43 -1.38 -9.53
CA TYR A 233 -19.25 -0.54 -9.40
C TYR A 233 -18.19 -0.90 -10.45
N GLY A 234 -17.68 0.11 -11.15
CA GLY A 234 -16.70 -0.03 -12.22
C GLY A 234 -15.24 -0.10 -11.75
N GLY A 235 -15.00 0.05 -10.45
CA GLY A 235 -13.68 0.07 -9.82
C GLY A 235 -13.16 1.48 -9.54
N ASP A 236 -12.16 1.57 -8.68
CA ASP A 236 -11.61 2.85 -8.23
C ASP A 236 -10.97 3.64 -9.37
N ASN A 237 -11.08 4.97 -9.29
CA ASN A 237 -10.62 5.94 -10.29
C ASN A 237 -11.25 5.78 -11.69
N THR A 238 -12.39 5.11 -11.79
CA THR A 238 -13.16 5.06 -13.05
C THR A 238 -14.15 6.22 -13.12
N GLY A 239 -14.31 6.81 -14.31
CA GLY A 239 -15.18 7.96 -14.54
C GLY A 239 -16.43 7.61 -15.36
N CYS A 240 -17.45 8.47 -15.30
CA CYS A 240 -18.67 8.32 -16.09
C CYS A 240 -18.59 8.89 -17.52
N THR A 241 -17.38 9.17 -18.01
CA THR A 241 -17.19 9.74 -19.35
C THR A 241 -16.01 9.05 -20.04
N PRO A 242 -16.26 8.24 -21.10
CA PRO A 242 -17.57 7.87 -21.66
C PRO A 242 -18.43 7.05 -20.68
N ASN A 243 -19.76 7.02 -20.86
CA ASN A 243 -20.69 6.34 -19.94
C ASN A 243 -20.46 4.81 -19.98
N PRO A 244 -19.93 4.19 -18.92
CA PRO A 244 -19.63 2.75 -18.90
C PRO A 244 -20.87 1.88 -18.71
N CYS A 245 -22.04 2.48 -18.52
CA CYS A 245 -23.29 1.81 -18.15
C CYS A 245 -24.24 1.58 -19.33
N GLU A 246 -23.90 2.10 -20.51
CA GLU A 246 -24.63 1.78 -21.75
C GLU A 246 -24.25 0.36 -22.20
N THR A 247 -25.24 -0.52 -22.33
CA THR A 247 -25.04 -1.92 -22.69
C THR A 247 -24.44 -2.08 -24.09
N ASP A 248 -23.44 -2.97 -24.19
CA ASP A 248 -22.91 -3.65 -25.37
C ASP A 248 -21.99 -2.92 -26.37
N ASP A 249 -21.55 -1.68 -26.11
CA ASP A 249 -20.53 -1.02 -26.94
C ASP A 249 -19.60 -0.11 -26.09
N ASP A 250 -19.12 -0.55 -24.92
CA ASP A 250 -17.99 0.14 -24.30
C ASP A 250 -16.74 -0.16 -25.13
N PRO A 251 -16.24 0.78 -25.95
CA PRO A 251 -15.10 0.50 -26.80
C PRO A 251 -13.84 0.23 -25.98
N THR A 252 -13.80 0.60 -24.68
CA THR A 252 -12.64 0.45 -23.80
C THR A 252 -12.45 -0.95 -23.23
N ARG A 253 -13.33 -1.89 -23.59
CA ARG A 253 -13.31 -3.28 -23.12
C ARG A 253 -13.11 -4.25 -24.27
N GLY A 254 -12.09 -5.10 -24.18
CA GLY A 254 -11.92 -6.21 -25.11
C GLY A 254 -12.87 -7.33 -24.73
N ASP A 255 -13.69 -7.80 -25.67
CA ASP A 255 -14.68 -8.85 -25.42
C ASP A 255 -14.92 -9.69 -26.69
N ALA A 256 -15.57 -10.83 -26.51
CA ALA A 256 -15.97 -11.75 -27.56
C ALA A 256 -17.03 -11.13 -28.48
N GLY A 257 -16.87 -11.31 -29.78
CA GLY A 257 -17.89 -10.91 -30.77
C GLY A 257 -17.90 -9.41 -31.10
N LEU A 258 -17.04 -8.61 -30.47
CA LEU A 258 -16.77 -7.23 -30.84
C LEU A 258 -15.94 -7.16 -32.14
N LYS A 259 -15.78 -5.93 -32.64
CA LYS A 259 -14.84 -5.61 -33.72
C LYS A 259 -13.61 -4.94 -33.16
N GLY A 260 -12.44 -5.35 -33.66
CA GLY A 260 -11.17 -4.89 -33.12
C GLY A 260 -10.12 -4.65 -34.19
N SER A 261 -9.02 -4.04 -33.76
CA SER A 261 -7.77 -3.99 -34.51
C SER A 261 -6.86 -5.17 -34.15
N VAL A 262 -7.12 -5.79 -32.99
CA VAL A 262 -6.49 -7.04 -32.54
C VAL A 262 -7.57 -8.07 -32.30
N LEU A 263 -7.35 -9.31 -32.75
CA LEU A 263 -8.19 -10.47 -32.46
C LEU A 263 -7.37 -11.55 -31.76
N VAL A 264 -7.97 -12.22 -30.78
CA VAL A 264 -7.39 -13.39 -30.11
C VAL A 264 -8.38 -14.54 -30.15
N PHE A 265 -7.92 -15.68 -30.65
CA PHE A 265 -8.63 -16.96 -30.63
C PHE A 265 -7.98 -17.83 -29.55
N PRO A 266 -8.59 -17.93 -28.36
CA PRO A 266 -7.94 -18.55 -27.21
C PRO A 266 -7.85 -20.07 -27.28
N ASP A 267 -8.57 -20.76 -28.18
CA ASP A 267 -8.46 -22.21 -28.33
C ASP A 267 -8.44 -22.67 -29.80
N VAL A 268 -7.24 -22.94 -30.32
CA VAL A 268 -7.04 -23.52 -31.65
C VAL A 268 -6.50 -24.93 -31.49
N VAL A 269 -7.25 -25.92 -31.99
CA VAL A 269 -6.95 -27.35 -31.83
C VAL A 269 -6.85 -28.04 -33.19
N VAL A 270 -5.82 -28.88 -33.34
CA VAL A 270 -5.65 -29.81 -34.46
C VAL A 270 -5.19 -31.16 -33.91
N GLU A 271 -5.95 -32.22 -34.17
CA GLU A 271 -5.59 -33.59 -33.83
C GLU A 271 -5.60 -34.47 -35.06
N HIS A 272 -4.56 -35.29 -35.24
CA HIS A 272 -4.50 -36.37 -36.21
C HIS A 272 -4.35 -37.70 -35.51
N ASP A 273 -5.03 -38.74 -36.00
CA ASP A 273 -4.79 -40.09 -35.53
C ASP A 273 -3.48 -40.69 -36.09
N SER A 274 -3.11 -41.87 -35.59
CA SER A 274 -1.93 -42.63 -36.05
C SER A 274 -1.87 -42.96 -37.56
N ASN A 275 -2.97 -42.79 -38.31
CA ASN A 275 -3.00 -42.95 -39.77
C ASN A 275 -2.82 -41.62 -40.51
N GLY A 276 -2.75 -40.50 -39.79
CA GLY A 276 -2.70 -39.15 -40.34
C GLY A 276 -4.06 -38.58 -40.74
N ASP A 277 -5.16 -39.21 -40.32
CA ASP A 277 -6.51 -38.68 -40.56
C ASP A 277 -6.84 -37.64 -39.47
N VAL A 278 -7.41 -36.50 -39.88
CA VAL A 278 -7.81 -35.41 -38.97
C VAL A 278 -8.99 -35.88 -38.10
N ARG A 279 -8.82 -35.83 -36.77
CA ARG A 279 -9.81 -36.18 -35.75
C ARG A 279 -10.52 -34.96 -35.18
N LEU A 280 -9.76 -33.91 -34.92
CA LEU A 280 -10.24 -32.60 -34.47
C LEU A 280 -9.56 -31.53 -35.32
N ASP A 281 -10.35 -30.55 -35.76
CA ASP A 281 -9.85 -29.41 -36.53
C ASP A 281 -10.56 -28.13 -36.11
N THR A 282 -9.85 -27.01 -36.21
CA THR A 282 -10.43 -25.69 -35.97
C THR A 282 -10.64 -24.97 -37.29
N LEU A 283 -11.90 -24.65 -37.58
CA LEU A 283 -12.28 -23.80 -38.70
C LEU A 283 -12.23 -22.35 -38.22
N ILE A 284 -11.32 -21.55 -38.78
CA ILE A 284 -11.13 -20.16 -38.35
C ILE A 284 -11.70 -19.23 -39.42
N GLN A 285 -12.44 -18.22 -38.97
CA GLN A 285 -12.95 -17.13 -39.76
C GLN A 285 -12.35 -15.80 -39.30
N ILE A 286 -11.92 -14.98 -40.26
CA ILE A 286 -11.72 -13.55 -40.03
C ILE A 286 -12.50 -12.77 -41.09
N SER A 287 -13.19 -11.71 -40.67
CA SER A 287 -13.95 -10.82 -41.54
C SER A 287 -13.45 -9.39 -41.42
N ASN A 288 -13.24 -8.74 -42.57
CA ASN A 288 -13.00 -7.31 -42.69
C ASN A 288 -14.23 -6.66 -43.33
N ASP A 289 -14.98 -5.87 -42.56
CA ASP A 289 -16.16 -5.16 -43.05
C ASP A 289 -15.86 -3.74 -43.57
N HIS A 290 -14.59 -3.35 -43.62
CA HIS A 290 -14.14 -2.10 -44.22
C HIS A 290 -13.80 -2.29 -45.71
N PRO A 291 -14.02 -1.26 -46.57
CA PRO A 291 -13.67 -1.33 -47.98
C PRO A 291 -12.16 -1.45 -48.29
N ASP A 292 -11.33 -0.90 -47.42
CA ASP A 292 -9.88 -0.96 -47.58
C ASP A 292 -9.32 -2.31 -47.15
N ALA A 293 -8.33 -2.80 -47.90
CA ALA A 293 -7.57 -3.97 -47.51
C ALA A 293 -6.63 -3.64 -46.33
N VAL A 294 -6.36 -4.64 -45.50
CA VAL A 294 -5.54 -4.50 -44.29
C VAL A 294 -4.51 -5.62 -44.22
N GLN A 295 -3.30 -5.31 -43.79
CA GLN A 295 -2.29 -6.32 -43.48
C GLN A 295 -2.53 -6.84 -42.06
N LEU A 296 -2.59 -8.16 -41.92
CA LEU A 296 -2.72 -8.83 -40.62
C LEU A 296 -1.44 -9.60 -40.34
N HIS A 297 -0.83 -9.34 -39.19
CA HIS A 297 0.27 -10.12 -38.64
C HIS A 297 -0.31 -11.10 -37.63
N MET A 298 -0.02 -12.38 -37.80
CA MET A 298 -0.68 -13.46 -37.10
C MET A 298 0.34 -14.33 -36.38
N TYR A 299 0.06 -14.72 -35.14
CA TYR A 299 0.93 -15.55 -34.31
C TYR A 299 0.13 -16.73 -33.77
N LEU A 300 0.48 -17.94 -34.20
CA LEU A 300 -0.04 -19.15 -33.58
C LEU A 300 0.94 -19.61 -32.51
N VAL A 301 0.47 -19.69 -31.27
CA VAL A 301 1.28 -20.05 -30.11
C VAL A 301 0.85 -21.43 -29.61
N ASP A 302 1.81 -22.31 -29.39
CA ASP A 302 1.58 -23.63 -28.79
C ASP A 302 1.36 -23.49 -27.29
N GLY A 303 0.19 -23.95 -26.83
CA GLY A 303 -0.21 -23.89 -25.44
C GLY A 303 0.29 -25.06 -24.59
N ALA A 304 0.76 -26.16 -25.20
CA ALA A 304 1.21 -27.35 -24.47
C ALA A 304 2.70 -27.31 -24.06
N GLY A 305 3.45 -26.30 -24.50
CA GLY A 305 4.90 -26.19 -24.30
C GLY A 305 5.35 -24.86 -23.69
N ASP A 306 6.59 -24.45 -23.97
CA ASP A 306 7.17 -23.16 -23.56
C ASP A 306 6.65 -21.96 -24.38
N CYS A 307 5.40 -22.06 -24.88
CA CYS A 307 4.73 -21.00 -25.65
C CYS A 307 5.49 -20.60 -26.92
N VAL A 308 6.04 -21.62 -27.59
CA VAL A 308 6.68 -21.49 -28.90
C VAL A 308 5.62 -21.07 -29.91
N PHE A 309 5.97 -20.22 -30.87
CA PHE A 309 5.03 -19.70 -31.83
C PHE A 309 5.55 -19.73 -33.26
N LEU A 310 4.61 -19.65 -34.21
CA LEU A 310 4.84 -19.41 -35.62
C LEU A 310 4.15 -18.11 -36.01
N ASP A 311 4.82 -17.27 -36.80
CA ASP A 311 4.26 -16.05 -37.35
C ASP A 311 3.94 -16.18 -38.85
N GLN A 312 2.90 -15.45 -39.29
CA GLN A 312 2.50 -15.34 -40.69
C GLN A 312 1.94 -13.95 -40.95
N THR A 313 2.14 -13.44 -42.16
CA THR A 313 1.55 -12.17 -42.59
C THR A 313 0.69 -12.34 -43.82
N ILE A 314 -0.51 -11.75 -43.78
CA ILE A 314 -1.48 -11.81 -44.85
C ILE A 314 -2.01 -10.42 -45.18
N VAL A 315 -2.61 -10.27 -46.36
CA VAL A 315 -3.40 -9.08 -46.69
C VAL A 315 -4.85 -9.50 -46.88
N LEU A 316 -5.71 -9.08 -45.95
CA LEU A 316 -7.14 -9.32 -46.01
C LEU A 316 -7.81 -8.20 -46.82
N THR A 317 -8.30 -8.58 -47.98
CA THR A 317 -9.07 -7.71 -48.88
C THR A 317 -10.34 -7.19 -48.18
N GLY A 318 -10.82 -6.00 -48.55
CA GLY A 318 -11.96 -5.35 -47.91
C GLY A 318 -13.32 -5.98 -48.22
N ASN A 319 -14.30 -5.77 -47.34
CA ASN A 319 -15.68 -6.25 -47.41
C ASN A 319 -15.81 -7.76 -47.66
N GLN A 320 -14.97 -8.58 -47.02
CA GLN A 320 -15.06 -10.03 -47.16
C GLN A 320 -14.65 -10.78 -45.88
N PRO A 321 -15.33 -11.90 -45.58
CA PRO A 321 -14.80 -12.93 -44.71
C PRO A 321 -13.84 -13.86 -45.45
N THR A 322 -12.89 -14.44 -44.73
CA THR A 322 -12.07 -15.57 -45.17
C THR A 322 -12.15 -16.71 -44.16
N TRP A 323 -12.10 -17.94 -44.66
CA TRP A 323 -12.23 -19.16 -43.87
C TRP A 323 -11.15 -20.15 -44.26
N TRP A 324 -10.53 -20.78 -43.27
CA TRP A 324 -9.56 -21.85 -43.49
C TRP A 324 -9.60 -22.87 -42.36
N ARG A 325 -9.04 -24.04 -42.64
CA ARG A 325 -8.78 -25.08 -41.65
C ARG A 325 -7.42 -24.88 -41.00
N ALA A 326 -7.38 -25.05 -39.70
CA ALA A 326 -6.16 -25.07 -38.93
C ALA A 326 -5.25 -26.25 -39.37
N SER A 327 -5.81 -27.43 -39.63
CA SER A 327 -5.04 -28.63 -39.99
C SER A 327 -4.18 -28.47 -41.26
N ASP A 328 -4.77 -28.06 -42.38
CA ASP A 328 -4.18 -28.10 -43.72
C ASP A 328 -4.04 -26.72 -44.41
N GLY A 329 -4.63 -25.67 -43.84
CA GLY A 329 -4.69 -24.33 -44.45
C GLY A 329 -5.61 -24.26 -45.67
N ASP A 330 -6.37 -25.32 -45.98
CA ASP A 330 -7.26 -25.35 -47.13
C ASP A 330 -8.40 -24.33 -46.97
N ARG A 331 -8.67 -23.63 -48.08
CA ARG A 331 -9.66 -22.56 -48.13
C ARG A 331 -11.07 -23.14 -48.20
N LEU A 332 -11.97 -22.62 -47.38
CA LEU A 332 -13.39 -22.96 -47.43
C LEU A 332 -14.26 -21.81 -47.97
N GLY A 333 -13.63 -20.82 -48.63
CA GLY A 333 -14.26 -19.67 -49.27
C GLY A 333 -13.29 -18.48 -49.35
N GLY A 334 -13.56 -17.49 -50.22
CA GLY A 334 -12.73 -16.27 -50.34
C GLY A 334 -11.48 -16.40 -51.24
N SER A 335 -10.74 -15.28 -51.41
CA SER A 335 -9.61 -15.18 -52.37
C SER A 335 -8.22 -15.49 -51.78
N VAL A 336 -8.08 -15.67 -50.46
CA VAL A 336 -6.79 -15.79 -49.75
C VAL A 336 -6.87 -16.87 -48.66
N ALA A 337 -5.96 -17.84 -48.65
CA ALA A 337 -5.68 -18.74 -47.52
C ALA A 337 -4.65 -18.02 -46.67
N PRO A 338 -4.92 -17.77 -45.39
CA PRO A 338 -3.99 -17.02 -44.56
C PRO A 338 -2.82 -17.84 -44.00
N PHE A 339 -2.90 -19.18 -44.01
CA PHE A 339 -1.86 -20.08 -43.52
C PHE A 339 -1.57 -21.22 -44.51
N GLY A 340 -0.35 -21.77 -44.46
CA GLY A 340 -0.11 -23.18 -44.80
C GLY A 340 -0.46 -24.09 -43.63
N ALA A 341 -0.70 -25.39 -43.88
CA ALA A 341 -1.02 -26.40 -42.86
C ALA A 341 -0.27 -26.18 -41.53
N LEU A 342 -0.97 -26.12 -40.38
CA LEU A 342 -0.31 -25.98 -39.07
C LEU A 342 0.49 -27.24 -38.70
N TYR A 343 0.13 -28.37 -39.30
CA TYR A 343 0.89 -29.61 -39.26
C TYR A 343 1.68 -29.84 -40.56
N PRO A 344 2.92 -30.35 -40.51
CA PRO A 344 3.79 -30.57 -39.34
C PRO A 344 4.82 -29.43 -39.22
N ASN A 345 4.46 -28.28 -38.62
CA ASN A 345 5.36 -27.12 -38.56
C ASN A 345 6.00 -26.87 -37.18
N GLY A 346 6.23 -27.93 -36.39
CA GLY A 346 7.05 -27.84 -35.17
C GLY A 346 6.36 -27.26 -33.92
N LEU A 347 5.06 -27.05 -33.97
CA LEU A 347 4.19 -26.86 -32.80
C LEU A 347 3.55 -28.20 -32.41
N GLY A 348 3.06 -28.36 -31.19
CA GLY A 348 2.36 -29.57 -30.74
C GLY A 348 3.26 -30.77 -30.51
N MET A 349 2.66 -31.91 -30.18
CA MET A 349 3.37 -33.14 -29.83
C MET A 349 2.93 -34.31 -30.73
N GLU A 350 3.92 -35.01 -31.27
CA GLU A 350 3.72 -36.31 -31.93
C GLU A 350 3.90 -37.43 -30.89
N GLU A 351 2.87 -38.24 -30.73
CA GLU A 351 2.85 -39.38 -29.83
C GLU A 351 3.62 -40.57 -30.39
N THR A 352 3.97 -41.50 -29.51
CA THR A 352 4.78 -42.67 -29.90
C THR A 352 4.12 -43.61 -30.90
N ASP A 353 2.79 -43.54 -31.05
CA ASP A 353 2.00 -44.30 -32.01
C ASP A 353 1.79 -43.56 -33.34
N GLY A 354 2.33 -42.34 -33.46
CA GLY A 354 2.24 -41.49 -34.66
C GLY A 354 1.02 -40.58 -34.71
N SER A 355 0.15 -40.55 -33.68
CA SER A 355 -0.86 -39.49 -33.57
C SER A 355 -0.21 -38.15 -33.24
N TYR A 356 -0.87 -37.05 -33.57
CA TYR A 356 -0.35 -35.71 -33.34
C TYR A 356 -1.44 -34.79 -32.78
N LEU A 357 -1.10 -34.02 -31.76
CA LEU A 357 -1.97 -33.00 -31.16
C LEU A 357 -1.23 -31.67 -31.09
N ALA A 358 -1.81 -30.64 -31.70
CA ALA A 358 -1.42 -29.26 -31.51
C ALA A 358 -2.59 -28.48 -30.94
N ARG A 359 -2.34 -27.78 -29.83
CA ARG A 359 -3.35 -26.96 -29.18
C ARG A 359 -2.73 -25.70 -28.61
N GLY A 360 -3.42 -24.57 -28.72
CA GLY A 360 -2.96 -23.31 -28.19
C GLY A 360 -3.87 -22.15 -28.61
N PHE A 361 -3.29 -21.00 -28.96
CA PHE A 361 -4.06 -19.81 -29.28
C PHE A 361 -3.48 -19.03 -30.46
N LEU A 362 -4.32 -18.26 -31.14
CA LEU A 362 -3.96 -17.43 -32.29
C LEU A 362 -4.17 -15.95 -31.97
N VAL A 363 -3.12 -15.14 -32.11
CA VAL A 363 -3.16 -13.68 -32.00
C VAL A 363 -3.09 -13.07 -33.40
N VAL A 364 -3.92 -12.06 -33.67
CA VAL A 364 -3.97 -11.36 -34.96
C VAL A 364 -3.92 -9.87 -34.70
N VAL A 365 -2.95 -9.18 -35.32
CA VAL A 365 -2.74 -7.74 -35.18
C VAL A 365 -2.85 -7.07 -36.54
N ALA A 366 -3.67 -6.03 -36.64
CA ALA A 366 -3.69 -5.16 -37.83
C ALA A 366 -2.41 -4.29 -37.87
N THR A 367 -1.65 -4.37 -38.95
CA THR A 367 -0.42 -3.60 -39.13
C THR A 367 -0.39 -2.87 -40.47
N ASP A 368 0.55 -1.94 -40.61
CA ASP A 368 0.97 -1.43 -41.91
C ASP A 368 2.08 -2.29 -42.54
N SER A 369 2.63 -1.84 -43.68
CA SER A 369 3.69 -2.53 -44.42
C SER A 369 5.04 -2.58 -43.69
N GLU A 370 5.22 -1.79 -42.63
CA GLU A 370 6.41 -1.79 -41.79
C GLU A 370 6.14 -2.48 -40.43
N PHE A 371 5.07 -3.30 -40.34
CA PHE A 371 4.70 -4.04 -39.14
C PHE A 371 4.44 -3.15 -37.92
N ARG A 372 3.94 -1.93 -38.14
CA ARG A 372 3.52 -1.04 -37.05
C ARG A 372 2.04 -1.26 -36.76
N PRO A 373 1.62 -1.36 -35.50
CA PRO A 373 0.20 -1.49 -35.15
C PRO A 373 -0.61 -0.31 -35.70
N ILE A 374 -1.75 -0.60 -36.32
CA ILE A 374 -2.66 0.42 -36.86
C ILE A 374 -4.07 0.28 -36.31
N ARG A 375 -4.82 1.38 -36.39
CA ARG A 375 -6.26 1.37 -36.15
C ARG A 375 -7.00 0.80 -37.34
N HIS A 376 -7.62 -0.36 -37.14
CA HIS A 376 -8.53 -1.01 -38.06
C HIS A 376 -9.64 -1.75 -37.28
N ASN A 377 -10.55 -1.01 -36.63
CA ASN A 377 -11.65 -1.55 -35.80
C ASN A 377 -12.80 -2.17 -36.62
N HIS A 378 -12.44 -2.95 -37.62
CA HIS A 378 -13.31 -3.52 -38.63
C HIS A 378 -13.07 -5.02 -38.82
N LEU A 379 -12.20 -5.60 -37.98
CA LEU A 379 -11.98 -7.04 -37.93
C LEU A 379 -12.94 -7.68 -36.94
N SER A 380 -13.51 -8.81 -37.33
CA SER A 380 -14.24 -9.71 -36.44
C SER A 380 -13.80 -11.14 -36.71
N GLY A 381 -13.84 -12.00 -35.70
CA GLY A 381 -13.40 -13.38 -35.81
C GLY A 381 -14.36 -14.35 -35.16
N ALA A 382 -14.44 -15.56 -35.72
CA ALA A 382 -15.16 -16.68 -35.16
C ALA A 382 -14.40 -17.97 -35.46
N ALA A 383 -14.52 -18.96 -34.59
CA ALA A 383 -13.91 -20.25 -34.79
C ALA A 383 -14.85 -21.37 -34.40
N VAL A 384 -14.74 -22.49 -35.11
CA VAL A 384 -15.53 -23.69 -34.87
C VAL A 384 -14.57 -24.87 -34.75
N ILE A 385 -14.48 -25.45 -33.56
CA ILE A 385 -13.76 -26.70 -33.33
C ILE A 385 -14.71 -27.84 -33.72
N VAL A 386 -14.28 -28.70 -34.63
CA VAL A 386 -15.11 -29.77 -35.20
C VAL A 386 -14.41 -31.11 -35.02
N ASP A 387 -15.17 -32.10 -34.55
CA ASP A 387 -14.81 -33.51 -34.55
C ASP A 387 -15.80 -34.34 -35.41
N GLU A 388 -15.68 -35.68 -35.40
CA GLU A 388 -16.56 -36.55 -36.19
C GLU A 388 -18.06 -36.48 -35.82
N MET A 389 -18.39 -36.06 -34.60
CA MET A 389 -19.71 -36.14 -33.98
C MET A 389 -20.22 -34.80 -33.41
N SER A 390 -19.36 -33.80 -33.23
CA SER A 390 -19.66 -32.55 -32.53
C SER A 390 -18.98 -31.35 -33.17
N ALA A 391 -19.52 -30.16 -32.89
CA ALA A 391 -18.95 -28.89 -33.29
C ALA A 391 -19.21 -27.85 -32.19
N SER A 392 -18.14 -27.13 -31.81
CA SER A 392 -18.16 -26.08 -30.78
C SER A 392 -17.73 -24.77 -31.39
N GLU A 393 -18.64 -23.79 -31.44
CA GLU A 393 -18.38 -22.45 -31.96
C GLU A 393 -18.10 -21.47 -30.83
N TYR A 394 -17.15 -20.56 -31.06
CA TYR A 394 -16.88 -19.42 -30.20
C TYR A 394 -16.47 -18.20 -31.05
N SER A 395 -16.73 -17.00 -30.53
CA SER A 395 -16.26 -15.76 -31.16
C SER A 395 -14.84 -15.44 -30.70
N ALA A 396 -14.02 -14.90 -31.60
CA ALA A 396 -12.73 -14.35 -31.22
C ALA A 396 -12.94 -13.18 -30.25
N MET A 397 -12.02 -13.04 -29.30
CA MET A 397 -11.91 -11.84 -28.47
C MET A 397 -11.33 -10.72 -29.33
N ALA A 398 -11.90 -9.52 -29.24
CA ALA A 398 -11.48 -8.40 -30.06
C ALA A 398 -11.16 -7.17 -29.22
N TRP A 399 -10.01 -6.54 -29.49
CA TRP A 399 -9.61 -5.28 -28.88
C TRP A 399 -9.63 -4.16 -29.92
N PRO A 400 -10.61 -3.26 -29.87
CA PRO A 400 -10.59 -2.05 -30.67
C PRO A 400 -9.54 -1.05 -30.15
N VAL A 401 -9.04 -0.22 -31.06
CA VAL A 401 -8.32 1.01 -30.72
C VAL A 401 -9.34 2.03 -30.24
N VAL A 402 -9.16 2.53 -29.02
CA VAL A 402 -10.08 3.50 -28.40
C VAL A 402 -9.57 4.93 -28.49
N ASN A 403 -8.28 5.11 -28.76
CA ASN A 403 -7.70 6.42 -28.95
C ASN A 403 -8.33 7.14 -30.16
N ALA A 404 -9.27 8.06 -29.87
CA ALA A 404 -10.02 8.79 -30.87
C ALA A 404 -9.15 9.71 -31.75
N SER A 405 -7.92 10.03 -31.29
CA SER A 405 -6.97 10.84 -32.04
C SER A 405 -6.34 10.08 -33.22
N VAL A 406 -6.39 8.74 -33.20
CA VAL A 406 -5.85 7.91 -34.28
C VAL A 406 -6.94 7.71 -35.34
N PRO A 407 -6.74 8.18 -36.59
CA PRO A 407 -7.69 7.91 -37.67
C PRO A 407 -7.64 6.45 -38.13
N GLN A 408 -8.65 6.01 -38.86
CA GLN A 408 -8.64 4.70 -39.55
C GLN A 408 -7.37 4.55 -40.41
N GLY A 409 -6.66 3.43 -40.25
CA GLY A 409 -5.36 3.16 -40.87
C GLY A 409 -4.17 3.92 -40.27
N GLY A 410 -4.39 4.74 -39.23
CA GLY A 410 -3.35 5.45 -38.52
C GLY A 410 -2.56 4.54 -37.57
N ILE A 411 -1.30 4.88 -37.35
CA ILE A 411 -0.41 4.17 -36.42
C ILE A 411 -0.86 4.44 -34.98
N VAL A 412 -0.87 3.40 -34.15
CA VAL A 412 -1.25 3.46 -32.74
C VAL A 412 0.00 3.48 -31.86
N GLY A 413 -0.07 4.15 -30.71
CA GLY A 413 1.06 4.30 -29.79
C GLY A 413 2.24 5.04 -30.42
N ASP A 414 3.46 4.62 -30.08
CA ASP A 414 4.70 5.12 -30.68
C ASP A 414 5.03 4.46 -32.03
N GLY A 415 4.18 3.54 -32.49
CA GLY A 415 4.43 2.72 -33.65
C GLY A 415 5.60 1.76 -33.47
N SER A 416 6.00 1.44 -32.23
CA SER A 416 6.81 0.26 -31.92
C SER A 416 5.96 -1.00 -32.05
N GLY A 417 6.58 -2.19 -32.10
CA GLY A 417 5.87 -3.47 -32.20
C GLY A 417 5.18 -3.85 -30.88
N THR A 418 4.47 -2.90 -30.28
CA THR A 418 3.86 -2.99 -28.96
C THR A 418 2.40 -2.58 -29.08
N VAL A 419 1.51 -3.44 -28.60
CA VAL A 419 0.08 -3.17 -28.45
C VAL A 419 -0.20 -3.03 -26.96
N ASN A 420 -0.61 -1.82 -26.54
CA ASN A 420 -0.99 -1.51 -25.17
C ASN A 420 -2.50 -1.70 -24.99
N LEU A 421 -2.89 -2.76 -24.29
CA LEU A 421 -4.29 -3.08 -23.97
C LEU A 421 -4.67 -2.43 -22.65
N ASP A 422 -4.71 -1.10 -22.61
CA ASP A 422 -4.73 -0.28 -21.39
C ASP A 422 -5.99 0.56 -21.20
N GLY A 423 -6.94 0.50 -22.13
CA GLY A 423 -8.12 1.36 -22.16
C GLY A 423 -7.85 2.77 -22.71
N VAL A 424 -6.63 3.07 -23.14
CA VAL A 424 -6.21 4.37 -23.70
C VAL A 424 -5.86 4.24 -25.18
N ASP A 425 -4.93 3.34 -25.53
CA ASP A 425 -4.57 3.05 -26.92
C ASP A 425 -5.55 2.04 -27.50
N TYR A 426 -5.57 0.84 -26.92
CA TYR A 426 -6.55 -0.21 -27.19
C TYR A 426 -7.44 -0.40 -25.98
N ALA A 427 -8.55 -1.10 -26.18
CA ALA A 427 -9.36 -1.60 -25.09
C ALA A 427 -8.51 -2.37 -24.06
N SER A 428 -8.95 -2.38 -22.81
CA SER A 428 -8.32 -3.10 -21.71
C SER A 428 -8.73 -4.58 -21.69
N THR A 429 -7.98 -5.39 -20.95
CA THR A 429 -8.26 -6.82 -20.76
C THR A 429 -8.82 -7.06 -19.36
N ALA A 430 -9.75 -8.00 -19.20
CA ALA A 430 -10.21 -8.41 -17.88
C ALA A 430 -9.13 -9.15 -17.09
N ASN A 431 -9.11 -9.03 -15.77
CA ASN A 431 -8.25 -9.74 -14.82
C ASN A 431 -9.05 -10.72 -13.94
N ARG A 432 -10.38 -10.75 -14.11
CA ARG A 432 -11.29 -11.63 -13.40
C ARG A 432 -12.32 -12.24 -14.34
N LEU A 433 -12.55 -13.54 -14.20
CA LEU A 433 -13.60 -14.25 -14.93
C LEU A 433 -14.69 -14.69 -13.97
N LEU A 434 -15.94 -14.37 -14.28
CA LEU A 434 -17.10 -14.89 -13.60
C LEU A 434 -17.66 -16.07 -14.40
N LEU A 435 -17.93 -17.17 -13.72
CA LEU A 435 -18.43 -18.40 -14.31
C LEU A 435 -19.77 -18.78 -13.68
N GLY A 436 -20.83 -18.87 -14.47
CA GLY A 436 -22.05 -19.59 -14.09
C GLY A 436 -22.00 -21.00 -14.66
N PHE A 437 -22.15 -22.02 -13.82
CA PHE A 437 -21.96 -23.42 -14.25
C PHE A 437 -22.89 -24.43 -13.59
N GLU A 438 -23.04 -25.58 -14.27
CA GLU A 438 -23.61 -26.80 -13.70
C GLU A 438 -22.45 -27.64 -13.12
N PRO A 439 -22.48 -28.00 -11.81
CA PRO A 439 -21.42 -28.80 -11.20
C PRO A 439 -21.20 -30.14 -11.89
N VAL A 440 -19.94 -30.59 -11.89
CA VAL A 440 -19.53 -31.84 -12.54
C VAL A 440 -20.30 -33.02 -11.94
N GLN A 441 -21.07 -33.72 -12.78
CA GLN A 441 -21.84 -34.90 -12.39
C GLN A 441 -22.09 -35.85 -13.55
N GLY A 442 -21.59 -37.08 -13.44
CA GLY A 442 -21.82 -38.12 -14.44
C GLY A 442 -21.13 -37.78 -15.76
N MET A 443 -21.90 -37.41 -16.79
CA MET A 443 -21.36 -36.96 -18.09
C MET A 443 -21.38 -35.44 -18.25
N ILE A 444 -21.82 -34.68 -17.23
CA ILE A 444 -21.74 -33.21 -17.26
C ILE A 444 -20.34 -32.83 -16.81
N ASP A 445 -19.57 -32.34 -17.76
CA ASP A 445 -18.27 -31.74 -17.54
C ASP A 445 -18.05 -30.62 -18.56
N HIS A 446 -17.16 -29.70 -18.20
CA HIS A 446 -16.87 -28.54 -18.98
C HIS A 446 -15.37 -28.30 -19.01
N GLU A 447 -14.89 -27.84 -20.14
CA GLU A 447 -13.50 -27.45 -20.30
C GLU A 447 -13.40 -25.93 -20.27
N VAL A 448 -12.50 -25.44 -19.44
CA VAL A 448 -12.18 -24.01 -19.36
C VAL A 448 -10.80 -23.82 -19.98
N VAL A 449 -10.72 -22.90 -20.93
CA VAL A 449 -9.49 -22.47 -21.57
C VAL A 449 -9.16 -21.07 -21.08
N LEU A 450 -7.94 -20.88 -20.61
CA LEU A 450 -7.43 -19.65 -20.01
C LEU A 450 -6.16 -19.21 -20.75
N LEU A 451 -6.03 -17.91 -21.00
CA LEU A 451 -4.91 -17.29 -21.70
C LEU A 451 -4.48 -16.01 -20.95
N GLY A 452 -3.21 -15.92 -20.57
CA GLY A 452 -2.62 -14.69 -20.03
C GLY A 452 -2.29 -13.70 -21.15
N MET A 453 -2.65 -12.43 -20.99
CA MET A 453 -2.58 -11.41 -22.06
C MET A 453 -1.32 -10.55 -22.07
N ASP A 454 -0.37 -10.77 -21.16
CA ASP A 454 0.98 -10.21 -21.24
C ASP A 454 1.88 -11.12 -22.08
N LEU A 455 1.90 -10.85 -23.40
CA LEU A 455 2.51 -11.71 -24.40
C LEU A 455 3.78 -11.06 -24.97
N ASP A 456 4.87 -11.84 -25.02
CA ASP A 456 6.12 -11.45 -25.69
C ASP A 456 6.38 -12.36 -26.91
N LEU A 457 5.89 -11.94 -28.07
CA LEU A 457 5.94 -12.64 -29.36
C LEU A 457 7.12 -12.15 -30.23
N ARG A 458 8.25 -11.83 -29.60
CA ARG A 458 9.49 -11.46 -30.29
C ARG A 458 10.40 -12.67 -30.42
N HIS A 459 10.90 -12.98 -31.61
CA HIS A 459 11.90 -14.03 -31.83
C HIS A 459 13.26 -13.68 -31.21
N SER A 460 13.53 -12.38 -31.03
CA SER A 460 14.69 -11.89 -30.30
C SER A 460 14.58 -12.08 -28.78
N SER A 461 13.39 -12.38 -28.26
CA SER A 461 13.15 -12.67 -26.86
C SER A 461 13.58 -14.11 -26.55
N ALA A 462 14.40 -14.28 -25.51
CA ALA A 462 14.64 -15.55 -24.84
C ALA A 462 13.73 -15.73 -23.61
N ALA A 463 12.67 -14.92 -23.51
CA ALA A 463 11.85 -14.82 -22.32
C ALA A 463 10.84 -15.98 -22.30
N VAL A 464 11.02 -16.88 -21.35
CA VAL A 464 10.00 -17.86 -21.00
C VAL A 464 8.84 -17.08 -20.35
N PRO A 465 7.57 -17.31 -20.72
CA PRO A 465 6.45 -16.61 -20.10
C PRO A 465 6.39 -16.88 -18.60
N ALA A 466 5.98 -15.85 -17.86
CA ALA A 466 5.84 -15.92 -16.42
C ALA A 466 4.76 -16.93 -16.02
N SER A 467 4.93 -17.54 -14.86
CA SER A 467 3.90 -18.42 -14.30
C SER A 467 2.93 -17.61 -13.44
N THR A 468 1.66 -17.97 -13.51
CA THR A 468 0.54 -17.31 -12.83
C THR A 468 -0.32 -18.36 -12.14
N LYS A 469 -0.76 -18.09 -10.92
CA LYS A 469 -1.78 -18.90 -10.26
C LYS A 469 -3.15 -18.37 -10.63
N ALA A 470 -3.99 -19.21 -11.22
CA ALA A 470 -5.40 -18.98 -11.45
C ALA A 470 -6.17 -19.63 -10.30
N GLU A 471 -6.79 -18.83 -9.44
CA GLU A 471 -7.51 -19.29 -8.26
C GLU A 471 -9.02 -19.03 -8.39
N TRP A 472 -9.81 -20.06 -8.09
CA TRP A 472 -11.26 -20.04 -8.09
C TRP A 472 -11.82 -19.88 -6.68
N GLU A 473 -12.76 -18.95 -6.58
CA GLU A 473 -13.72 -18.87 -5.52
C GLU A 473 -15.07 -19.37 -6.04
N ILE A 474 -15.65 -20.36 -5.38
CA ILE A 474 -16.86 -21.05 -5.86
C ILE A 474 -17.98 -20.91 -4.84
N TRP A 475 -19.18 -20.56 -5.29
CA TRP A 475 -20.38 -20.53 -4.47
C TRP A 475 -21.43 -21.47 -5.03
N ASN A 476 -22.03 -22.28 -4.15
CA ASN A 476 -23.19 -23.08 -4.52
C ASN A 476 -24.47 -22.22 -4.57
N ALA A 477 -25.60 -22.82 -4.97
CA ALA A 477 -26.87 -22.12 -5.08
C ALA A 477 -27.43 -21.55 -3.74
N ASN A 478 -26.87 -21.97 -2.60
CA ASN A 478 -27.23 -21.47 -1.27
C ASN A 478 -26.22 -20.42 -0.76
N GLU A 479 -25.38 -19.88 -1.65
CA GLU A 479 -24.35 -18.88 -1.35
C GLU A 479 -23.27 -19.34 -0.37
N VAL A 480 -23.10 -20.65 -0.20
CA VAL A 480 -21.98 -21.21 0.56
C VAL A 480 -20.72 -21.12 -0.30
N LYS A 481 -19.70 -20.43 0.23
CA LYS A 481 -18.40 -20.23 -0.42
C LYS A 481 -17.46 -21.42 -0.19
N PHE A 482 -16.72 -21.80 -1.23
CA PHE A 482 -15.68 -22.82 -1.26
C PHE A 482 -14.44 -22.23 -1.94
N SER A 483 -13.28 -22.34 -1.28
CA SER A 483 -12.04 -21.65 -1.67
C SER A 483 -10.89 -22.63 -1.83
N GLY A 484 -9.90 -22.25 -2.61
CA GLY A 484 -8.63 -22.98 -2.77
C GLY A 484 -8.59 -23.94 -3.96
N THR A 485 -9.63 -23.99 -4.79
CA THR A 485 -9.53 -24.62 -6.10
C THR A 485 -8.72 -23.70 -7.00
N GLY A 486 -7.62 -24.17 -7.55
CA GLY A 486 -6.79 -23.33 -8.42
C GLY A 486 -5.75 -24.16 -9.14
N ARG A 487 -5.02 -23.52 -10.04
CA ARG A 487 -3.95 -24.15 -10.82
C ARG A 487 -2.91 -23.13 -11.26
N CYS A 488 -1.76 -23.62 -11.69
CA CYS A 488 -0.74 -22.80 -12.31
C CYS A 488 -0.95 -22.79 -13.83
N ILE A 489 -0.96 -21.60 -14.42
CA ILE A 489 -0.95 -21.37 -15.87
C ILE A 489 0.34 -20.66 -16.22
N ARG A 490 0.84 -20.83 -17.46
CA ARG A 490 2.03 -20.13 -17.93
C ARG A 490 1.68 -19.07 -18.97
N CYS A 491 1.46 -19.47 -20.22
CA CYS A 491 0.81 -18.59 -21.20
C CYS A 491 -0.63 -18.99 -21.47
N TRP A 492 -0.91 -20.29 -21.46
CA TRP A 492 -2.18 -20.85 -21.89
C TRP A 492 -2.45 -22.13 -21.11
N ASP A 493 -3.71 -22.44 -20.91
CA ASP A 493 -4.15 -23.62 -20.21
C ASP A 493 -5.56 -24.03 -20.64
N ALA A 494 -5.79 -25.30 -20.96
CA ALA A 494 -7.12 -25.85 -21.13
C ALA A 494 -7.31 -27.02 -20.18
N THR A 495 -8.38 -27.01 -19.39
CA THR A 495 -8.67 -28.12 -18.48
C THR A 495 -10.14 -28.29 -18.16
N TRP A 496 -10.51 -29.55 -18.07
CA TRP A 496 -11.78 -30.03 -17.56
C TRP A 496 -11.98 -29.68 -16.09
N LEU A 497 -13.16 -29.19 -15.73
CA LEU A 497 -13.51 -28.87 -14.35
C LEU A 497 -13.33 -30.08 -13.40
N SER A 498 -13.50 -31.30 -13.91
CA SER A 498 -13.26 -32.54 -13.15
C SER A 498 -11.78 -32.83 -12.86
N GLU A 499 -10.86 -32.28 -13.67
CA GLU A 499 -9.42 -32.56 -13.64
C GLU A 499 -8.61 -31.53 -12.84
N TYR A 500 -9.26 -30.50 -12.28
CA TYR A 500 -8.59 -29.56 -11.38
C TYR A 500 -7.96 -30.27 -10.16
N ASP A 501 -6.80 -29.76 -9.76
CA ASP A 501 -6.05 -30.23 -8.58
C ASP A 501 -6.86 -30.10 -7.29
N GLN A 502 -6.52 -30.93 -6.31
CA GLN A 502 -7.20 -30.89 -5.01
C GLN A 502 -6.74 -29.66 -4.18
N PRO A 503 -7.67 -28.94 -3.54
CA PRO A 503 -9.10 -29.25 -3.44
C PRO A 503 -9.90 -28.84 -4.70
N ASN A 504 -10.66 -29.79 -5.26
CA ASN A 504 -11.54 -29.53 -6.41
C ASN A 504 -12.99 -29.33 -5.96
N HIS A 505 -13.46 -28.09 -6.03
CA HIS A 505 -14.81 -27.69 -5.60
C HIS A 505 -15.82 -27.58 -6.75
N PHE A 506 -15.49 -27.97 -7.99
CA PHE A 506 -16.44 -28.01 -9.11
C PHE A 506 -17.39 -29.21 -9.08
N LEU A 507 -17.12 -30.20 -8.24
CA LEU A 507 -17.87 -31.46 -8.20
C LEU A 507 -19.24 -31.29 -7.54
N ALA A 508 -20.29 -31.87 -8.14
CA ALA A 508 -21.64 -31.86 -7.59
C ALA A 508 -21.73 -32.52 -6.20
N SER A 509 -20.88 -33.52 -5.94
CA SER A 509 -20.75 -34.16 -4.63
C SER A 509 -20.29 -33.19 -3.53
N THR A 510 -19.54 -32.17 -3.91
CA THR A 510 -18.97 -31.17 -3.01
C THR A 510 -19.95 -30.02 -2.82
N LEU A 511 -20.51 -29.49 -3.91
CA LEU A 511 -21.38 -28.31 -3.88
C LEU A 511 -22.81 -28.61 -3.40
N GLN A 512 -23.27 -29.85 -3.57
CA GLN A 512 -24.62 -30.32 -3.19
C GLN A 512 -25.78 -29.54 -3.84
N THR A 513 -25.50 -28.83 -4.95
CA THR A 513 -26.48 -28.08 -5.75
C THR A 513 -26.33 -28.41 -7.24
N ALA A 514 -27.36 -28.10 -8.02
CA ALA A 514 -27.36 -28.34 -9.47
C ALA A 514 -26.80 -27.16 -10.30
N VAL A 515 -26.61 -26.00 -9.66
CA VAL A 515 -26.01 -24.80 -10.25
C VAL A 515 -25.05 -24.18 -9.25
N ALA A 516 -24.03 -23.51 -9.77
CA ALA A 516 -23.03 -22.80 -8.98
C ALA A 516 -22.51 -21.59 -9.75
N LYS A 517 -21.87 -20.68 -9.02
CA LYS A 517 -21.14 -19.53 -9.56
C LYS A 517 -19.68 -19.63 -9.13
N GLY A 518 -18.77 -19.26 -10.00
CA GLY A 518 -17.34 -19.20 -9.76
C GLY A 518 -16.81 -17.82 -10.09
N ARG A 519 -15.78 -17.39 -9.39
CA ARG A 519 -14.96 -16.23 -9.72
C ARG A 519 -13.53 -16.70 -9.81
N LEU A 520 -12.88 -16.40 -10.91
CA LEU A 520 -11.46 -16.67 -11.12
C LEU A 520 -10.68 -15.36 -10.96
N ASP A 521 -9.65 -15.39 -10.15
CA ASP A 521 -8.67 -14.33 -9.99
C ASP A 521 -7.27 -14.86 -10.37
N THR A 522 -6.42 -14.00 -10.94
CA THR A 522 -5.02 -14.32 -11.22
C THR A 522 -4.10 -13.69 -10.18
N GLU A 523 -3.14 -14.45 -9.67
CA GLU A 523 -2.18 -13.96 -8.68
C GLU A 523 -0.75 -14.44 -8.98
N ALA A 524 0.23 -13.62 -8.63
CA ALA A 524 1.64 -13.98 -8.67
C ALA A 524 1.95 -14.88 -7.48
N SER A 525 2.32 -16.14 -7.72
CA SER A 525 2.51 -17.11 -6.64
C SER A 525 3.78 -17.92 -6.81
N ALA A 526 4.65 -17.89 -5.79
CA ALA A 526 5.87 -18.71 -5.73
C ALA A 526 5.58 -20.23 -5.73
N GLN A 527 4.34 -20.65 -5.48
CA GLN A 527 3.92 -22.05 -5.62
C GLN A 527 3.89 -22.50 -7.08
N CYS A 528 3.66 -21.56 -8.00
CA CYS A 528 3.68 -21.78 -9.44
C CYS A 528 5.04 -21.51 -10.08
N ASP A 529 6.05 -21.14 -9.29
CA ASP A 529 7.40 -20.92 -9.81
C ASP A 529 8.01 -22.25 -10.26
N SER A 530 8.38 -22.33 -11.54
CA SER A 530 9.05 -23.50 -12.11
C SER A 530 10.56 -23.55 -11.76
N GLY A 531 11.03 -22.63 -10.91
CA GLY A 531 12.42 -22.45 -10.51
C GLY A 531 13.18 -21.43 -11.37
N ASP A 532 12.45 -20.65 -12.18
CA ASP A 532 12.94 -19.61 -13.07
C ASP A 532 12.76 -18.20 -12.50
N GLY A 533 11.97 -18.04 -11.42
CA GLY A 533 11.78 -16.77 -10.71
C GLY A 533 10.91 -15.77 -11.46
N LEU A 534 10.14 -16.23 -12.45
CA LEU A 534 9.25 -15.40 -13.28
C LEU A 534 7.80 -15.58 -12.83
N LEU A 535 7.30 -14.65 -12.03
CA LEU A 535 5.94 -14.65 -11.49
C LEU A 535 5.18 -13.39 -11.89
N ALA A 536 3.94 -13.55 -12.35
CA ALA A 536 3.07 -12.42 -12.74
C ALA A 536 1.60 -12.71 -12.41
N ALA A 537 0.80 -11.63 -12.33
CA ALA A 537 -0.65 -11.66 -12.27
C ALA A 537 -1.22 -10.92 -13.51
N PRO A 538 -1.02 -11.47 -14.72
CA PRO A 538 -1.44 -10.83 -15.96
C PRO A 538 -2.96 -10.78 -16.04
N ALA A 539 -3.47 -9.87 -16.86
CA ALA A 539 -4.85 -9.94 -17.30
C ALA A 539 -5.12 -11.27 -18.03
N LEU A 540 -6.37 -11.73 -17.99
CA LEU A 540 -6.79 -13.05 -18.39
C LEU A 540 -7.97 -13.03 -19.37
N VAL A 541 -7.82 -13.82 -20.41
CA VAL A 541 -8.88 -14.18 -21.34
C VAL A 541 -9.27 -15.62 -21.10
N GLY A 542 -10.57 -15.91 -21.13
CA GLY A 542 -11.04 -17.29 -21.03
C GLY A 542 -12.19 -17.59 -21.96
N VAL A 543 -12.28 -18.86 -22.37
CA VAL A 543 -13.40 -19.42 -23.11
C VAL A 543 -13.79 -20.75 -22.48
N VAL A 544 -15.05 -21.10 -22.63
CA VAL A 544 -15.60 -22.36 -22.13
C VAL A 544 -16.01 -23.22 -23.31
N HIS A 545 -15.50 -24.44 -23.34
CA HIS A 545 -15.95 -25.48 -24.26
C HIS A 545 -16.76 -26.55 -23.52
N ARG A 546 -17.60 -27.24 -24.28
CA ARG A 546 -18.48 -28.29 -23.78
C ARG A 546 -18.42 -29.46 -24.74
N GLU A 547 -18.09 -30.63 -24.23
CA GLU A 547 -18.28 -31.88 -24.96
C GLU A 547 -19.39 -32.67 -24.28
N LEU A 548 -20.57 -32.74 -24.90
CA LEU A 548 -21.70 -33.51 -24.39
C LEU A 548 -22.43 -34.16 -25.54
N SER A 549 -22.39 -35.49 -25.61
CA SER A 549 -23.12 -36.23 -26.65
C SER A 549 -24.65 -36.18 -26.50
N TYR A 550 -25.19 -35.83 -25.31
CA TYR A 550 -26.64 -35.78 -25.07
C TYR A 550 -27.02 -34.79 -23.94
N GLY A 551 -27.55 -33.59 -24.25
CA GLY A 551 -28.19 -32.71 -23.25
C GLY A 551 -28.17 -31.21 -23.56
N THR A 552 -28.83 -30.40 -22.73
CA THR A 552 -28.86 -28.93 -22.79
C THR A 552 -28.31 -28.31 -21.50
N THR A 553 -27.01 -28.48 -21.22
CA THR A 553 -26.38 -27.82 -20.07
C THR A 553 -25.96 -26.40 -20.43
N ARG A 554 -25.97 -25.49 -19.44
CA ARG A 554 -25.63 -24.07 -19.63
C ARG A 554 -24.42 -23.69 -18.80
N MET A 555 -23.39 -23.19 -19.48
CA MET A 555 -22.31 -22.40 -18.86
C MET A 555 -22.29 -21.02 -19.48
N VAL A 556 -21.97 -20.03 -18.65
CA VAL A 556 -21.73 -18.66 -19.10
C VAL A 556 -20.46 -18.19 -18.42
N MET A 557 -19.57 -17.60 -19.20
CA MET A 557 -18.41 -16.90 -18.69
C MET A 557 -18.58 -15.41 -18.98
N THR A 558 -18.19 -14.57 -18.02
CA THR A 558 -18.24 -13.11 -18.14
C THR A 558 -16.92 -12.53 -17.67
N GLN A 559 -16.37 -11.62 -18.46
CA GLN A 559 -15.12 -10.93 -18.15
C GLN A 559 -15.39 -9.70 -17.28
N THR A 560 -14.60 -9.51 -16.22
CA THR A 560 -14.73 -8.40 -15.25
C THR A 560 -13.38 -7.98 -14.70
N GLY A 561 -13.32 -6.82 -14.03
CA GLY A 561 -12.09 -6.29 -13.43
C GLY A 561 -11.05 -5.97 -14.51
N TRP A 562 -10.98 -4.73 -14.98
CA TRP A 562 -10.14 -4.42 -16.13
C TRP A 562 -8.72 -4.06 -15.69
N GLN A 563 -7.71 -4.60 -16.38
CA GLN A 563 -6.30 -4.39 -16.09
C GLN A 563 -5.52 -4.17 -17.39
N PRO A 564 -4.55 -3.23 -17.40
CA PRO A 564 -3.66 -3.05 -18.53
C PRO A 564 -2.83 -4.31 -18.80
N SER A 565 -2.67 -4.67 -20.08
CA SER A 565 -1.75 -5.72 -20.52
C SER A 565 -1.03 -5.33 -21.81
N THR A 566 0.04 -6.06 -22.17
CA THR A 566 0.84 -5.73 -23.36
C THR A 566 1.07 -6.94 -24.25
N ILE A 567 0.94 -6.74 -25.57
CA ILE A 567 1.42 -7.70 -26.59
C ILE A 567 2.62 -7.07 -27.30
N ARG A 568 3.77 -7.75 -27.31
CA ARG A 568 5.00 -7.30 -27.96
C ARG A 568 5.34 -8.23 -29.12
N PHE A 569 5.81 -7.67 -30.22
CA PHE A 569 6.23 -8.42 -31.39
C PHE A 569 7.31 -7.69 -32.19
N ASP A 570 8.07 -8.43 -33.00
CA ASP A 570 9.16 -7.85 -33.80
C ASP A 570 8.60 -7.09 -35.02
N GLN A 571 9.13 -5.90 -35.26
CA GLN A 571 8.72 -5.06 -36.41
C GLN A 571 9.46 -5.39 -37.70
N LEU A 572 10.38 -6.34 -37.66
CA LEU A 572 11.36 -6.51 -38.72
C LEU A 572 11.75 -7.98 -38.85
N GLU A 573 10.97 -8.76 -39.59
CA GLU A 573 11.43 -10.07 -40.02
C GLU A 573 11.17 -10.32 -41.50
N LEU A 574 12.27 -10.57 -42.21
CA LEU A 574 12.22 -11.15 -43.55
C LEU A 574 11.53 -12.51 -43.43
N PRO A 575 10.52 -12.82 -44.27
CA PRO A 575 9.73 -14.04 -44.13
C PRO A 575 10.60 -15.30 -44.10
N GLU A 576 10.15 -16.26 -43.29
CA GLU A 576 10.84 -17.50 -42.90
C GLU A 576 11.44 -18.32 -44.06
N GLU A 577 10.93 -18.18 -45.29
CA GLU A 577 11.52 -18.79 -46.49
C GLU A 577 12.99 -18.36 -46.73
N ALA A 578 13.39 -17.16 -46.28
CA ALA A 578 14.78 -16.70 -46.38
C ALA A 578 15.68 -17.22 -45.25
N GLY A 579 15.13 -17.40 -44.04
CA GLY A 579 15.86 -17.87 -42.85
C GLY A 579 16.17 -19.37 -42.89
N ALA A 580 15.22 -20.18 -43.35
CA ALA A 580 15.40 -21.62 -43.54
C ALA A 580 16.47 -21.92 -44.61
N MET A 581 16.48 -21.18 -45.73
CA MET A 581 17.52 -21.33 -46.77
C MET A 581 18.94 -20.98 -46.26
N LEU A 582 19.08 -20.00 -45.37
CA LEU A 582 20.38 -19.59 -44.83
C LEU A 582 20.95 -20.58 -43.80
N ARG A 583 20.09 -21.17 -42.95
CA ARG A 583 20.53 -22.18 -41.96
C ARG A 583 20.95 -23.49 -42.62
N ASP A 584 20.35 -23.87 -43.75
CA ASP A 584 20.72 -25.08 -44.49
C ASP A 584 21.99 -24.89 -45.35
N LEU A 585 22.22 -23.68 -45.87
CA LEU A 585 23.50 -23.30 -46.51
C LEU A 585 24.68 -23.32 -45.52
N GLY A 586 24.48 -22.94 -44.26
CA GLY A 586 25.48 -23.05 -43.20
C GLY A 586 25.86 -24.50 -42.86
N ARG A 587 24.90 -25.45 -42.95
CA ARG A 587 25.15 -26.88 -42.75
C ARG A 587 25.81 -27.56 -43.95
N LEU A 588 25.56 -27.09 -45.17
CA LEU A 588 26.24 -27.55 -46.40
C LEU A 588 27.69 -27.05 -46.54
N LEU A 589 28.00 -25.86 -46.02
CA LEU A 589 29.35 -25.29 -46.06
C LEU A 589 30.30 -25.86 -44.98
N ASN A 590 29.75 -26.47 -43.92
CA ASN A 590 30.53 -27.19 -42.89
C ASN A 590 30.73 -28.69 -43.21
N ARG A 591 30.35 -29.15 -44.41
CA ARG A 591 30.71 -30.48 -44.95
C ARG A 591 31.40 -30.37 -46.31
N ARG A 592 32.45 -29.56 -46.41
CA ARG A 592 33.49 -29.67 -47.46
C ARG A 592 34.89 -29.62 -46.88
#